data_AF-A0AA97AZT6-F1
#
_entry.id   AF-A0AA97AZT6-F1
#
_cell.length_a   1.000
_cell.length_b   1.000
_cell.length_c   1.000
_cell.angle_alpha   90.00
_cell.angle_beta   90.00
_cell.angle_gamma   90.00
#
_symmetry.space_group_name_H-M   'P 1'
#
loop_
_entity.id
_entity.type
_entity.pdbx_description
1 polymer ?
#
loop_
_entity_poly.entity_id
_entity_poly.type
_entity_poly.pdbx_seq_one_letter_code
_entity_poly.pdbx_strand_id
1 'polypeptide(L)' 'MLDYNRAYNPTCTFSAYSLCPLPPRQNRLPLRVQASEKRPQSQ' A
#
# COMPACT_ATOMS: atom_id res chain seq x y z
N MET A 1 7.49 -17.66 -0.01
CA MET A 1 7.96 -16.72 1.03
C MET A 1 7.31 -15.38 0.77
N LEU A 2 6.76 -14.73 1.79
CA LEU A 2 6.11 -13.43 1.66
C LEU A 2 7.06 -12.35 2.20
N ASP A 3 7.41 -11.38 1.36
CA ASP A 3 8.39 -10.33 1.69
C ASP A 3 7.72 -8.95 1.69
N TYR A 4 7.42 -8.45 2.88
CA TYR A 4 6.82 -7.12 3.06
C TYR A 4 7.79 -5.97 2.77
N ASN A 5 9.10 -6.21 2.63
CA ASN A 5 10.06 -5.16 2.27
C ASN A 5 9.94 -4.72 0.81
N ARG A 6 9.29 -5.52 -0.02
CA ARG A 6 9.04 -5.26 -1.45
C ARG A 6 7.60 -4.84 -1.75
N ALA A 7 6.82 -4.53 -0.72
CA ALA A 7 5.51 -3.92 -0.94
C ALA A 7 5.68 -2.53 -1.55
N TYR A 8 4.81 -2.20 -2.51
CA TYR A 8 4.85 -0.96 -3.29
C TYR A 8 3.55 -0.17 -3.17
N ASN A 9 3.63 1.13 -3.38
CA ASN A 9 2.45 2.00 -3.41
C ASN A 9 1.80 1.97 -4.80
N PRO A 10 0.49 1.67 -4.92
CA PRO A 10 -0.20 1.75 -6.20
C PRO A 10 -0.28 3.21 -6.70
N THR A 11 -0.47 3.39 -8.01
CA THR A 11 -0.49 4.73 -8.66
C THR A 11 -1.51 5.69 -8.05
N CYS A 12 -2.62 5.18 -7.52
CA CYS A 12 -3.62 6.00 -6.82
C CYS A 12 -3.11 6.69 -5.55
N THR A 13 -1.95 6.27 -5.02
CA THR A 13 -1.27 6.95 -3.91
C THR A 13 -0.62 8.27 -4.36
N PHE A 14 -0.36 8.42 -5.67
CA PHE A 14 0.32 9.58 -6.25
C PHE A 14 -0.61 10.48 -7.07
N SER A 15 -1.80 10.00 -7.43
CA SER A 15 -2.77 10.73 -8.25
C SER A 15 -4.20 10.38 -7.87
N ALA A 16 -5.00 11.41 -7.58
CA ALA A 16 -6.43 11.27 -7.29
C ALA A 16 -7.26 10.81 -8.50
N TYR A 17 -6.71 10.88 -9.71
CA TYR A 17 -7.37 10.46 -10.95
C TYR A 17 -7.16 8.97 -11.27
N SER A 18 -6.31 8.28 -10.50
CA SER A 18 -6.04 6.86 -10.71
C SER A 18 -6.96 5.99 -9.85
N LEU A 19 -7.39 4.85 -10.40
CA LEU A 19 -8.24 3.90 -9.68
C LEU A 19 -7.44 3.15 -8.61
N CYS A 20 -7.99 3.08 -7.38
CA CYS A 20 -7.39 2.31 -6.30
C CYS A 20 -7.88 0.86 -6.29
N PRO A 21 -6.97 -0.14 -6.23
CA PRO A 21 -7.35 -1.51 -5.91
C PRO A 21 -7.69 -1.60 -4.42
N LEU A 22 -8.95 -1.96 -4.11
CA LEU A 22 -9.38 -2.16 -2.73
C LEU A 22 -9.10 -3.61 -2.30
N PRO A 23 -8.29 -3.85 -1.25
CA PRO A 23 -8.06 -5.20 -0.78
C PRO A 23 -9.32 -5.76 -0.11
N PRO A 24 -9.59 -7.08 -0.26
CA PRO A 24 -10.68 -7.74 0.44
C PRO A 24 -10.45 -7.69 1.97
N ARG A 25 -11.53 -7.84 2.75
CA ARG A 25 -11.47 -7.72 4.22
C ARG A 25 -10.47 -8.70 4.86
N GLN A 26 -10.33 -9.89 4.28
CA GLN A 26 -9.44 -10.96 4.74
C GLN A 26 -7.95 -10.58 4.63
N ASN A 27 -7.60 -9.61 3.78
CA ASN A 27 -6.21 -9.18 3.57
C ASN A 27 -5.80 -8.03 4.51
N ARG A 28 -6.61 -7.73 5.54
CA ARG A 28 -6.25 -6.74 6.56
C ARG A 28 -5.50 -7.42 7.70
N LEU A 29 -4.24 -7.07 7.85
CA LEU A 29 -3.40 -7.59 8.92
C LEU A 29 -3.73 -6.87 10.24
N PRO A 30 -3.94 -7.59 11.37
CA PRO A 30 -4.17 -6.98 12.68
C PRO A 30 -2.87 -6.50 13.36
N LEU A 31 -1.78 -6.41 12.59
CA LEU A 31 -0.45 -6.04 13.06
C LEU A 31 0.12 -4.91 12.21
N ARG A 32 1.02 -4.13 12.79
CA ARG A 32 1.75 -3.08 12.07
C ARG A 32 2.95 -3.68 11.35
N VAL A 33 3.02 -3.44 10.04
CA VAL A 33 4.19 -3.73 9.22
C VAL A 33 5.03 -2.45 9.13
N GLN A 34 6.25 -2.45 9.67
CA GLN A 34 7.21 -1.33 9.62
C GLN A 34 8.20 -1.45 8.45
N ALA A 35 7.79 -2.11 7.37
CA ALA A 35 8.57 -2.29 6.14
C ALA A 35 7.85 -1.56 4.98
N SER A 36 8.45 -1.58 3.78
CA SER A 36 7.93 -1.03 2.50
C SER A 36 8.14 0.46 2.22
N GLU A 37 7.73 0.89 1.03
CA GLU A 37 7.76 2.28 0.57
C GLU A 37 6.95 3.19 1.49
N LYS A 38 7.56 4.29 1.93
CA LYS A 38 6.84 5.33 2.67
C LYS A 38 5.78 5.95 1.78
N ARG A 39 4.66 6.36 2.38
CA ARG A 39 3.65 7.12 1.64
C ARG A 39 4.34 8.34 1.01
N PRO A 40 4.20 8.54 -0.30
CA PRO A 40 4.64 9.78 -0.91
C PRO A 40 3.95 10.93 -0.17
N GLN A 41 4.70 12.00 0.11
CA GLN A 41 4.10 13.27 0.49
C GLN A 41 3.43 13.81 -0.76
N SER A 42 2.18 13.38 -0.99
CA SER A 42 1.32 14.03 -1.97
C SER A 42 1.20 15.50 -1.56
N GLN A 43 1.62 16.39 -2.47
CA GLN A 43 1.22 17.80 -2.46
C GLN A 43 -0.29 17.93 -2.52
#